data_AF-A0A7V8Y547-F1
#
_entry.id   AF-A0A7V8Y547-F1
#
_cell.length_a   1.000
_cell.length_b   1.000
_cell.length_c   1.000
_cell.angle_alpha   90.00
_cell.angle_beta   90.00
_cell.angle_gamma   90.00
#
_symmetry.space_group_name_H-M   'P 1'
#
loop_
_entity.id
_entity.type
_entity.pdbx_description
1 polymer ?
#
loop_
_entity_poly.entity_id
_entity_poly.type
_entity_poly.pdbx_seq_one_letter_code
_entity_poly.pdbx_strand_id
1 'polypeptide(L)'
;MANLPYGIPARDLDDDDLRRELQHLHETRHATLLGGSEDALQTHTDRMLEMEQEFLRRFPRDGAPDELRTRAGSRRRAGQPVSGPDLPE
;
A
#
# COMPACT_ATOMS: atom_id res chain seq x y z
N MET A 1 15.66 1.83 26.29
CA MET A 1 14.50 1.60 25.40
C MET A 1 14.60 2.66 24.33
N ALA A 2 14.93 2.29 23.09
CA ALA A 2 15.03 3.26 22.01
C ALA A 2 13.64 3.83 21.77
N ASN A 3 13.48 5.13 22.02
CA ASN A 3 12.34 5.88 21.54
C ASN A 3 12.51 5.96 20.02
N LEU A 4 12.01 4.96 19.30
CA LEU A 4 11.85 5.08 17.85
C LEU A 4 10.69 6.06 17.66
N PRO A 5 10.90 7.25 17.07
CA PRO A 5 9.80 8.18 16.77
C PRO A 5 8.80 7.63 15.74
N TYR A 6 9.06 6.41 15.25
CA TYR A 6 8.26 5.59 14.37
C TYR A 6 7.86 4.36 15.19
N GLY A 7 6.60 3.91 15.15
CA GLY A 7 6.14 2.75 15.93
C GLY A 7 6.92 1.44 15.68
N ILE A 8 6.38 0.31 16.11
CA ILE A 8 7.03 -1.01 15.91
C ILE A 8 7.32 -1.23 14.41
N PRO A 9 8.55 -1.62 13.98
CA PRO A 9 8.84 -1.86 12.57
C PRO A 9 7.82 -2.80 11.92
N ALA A 10 7.42 -2.55 10.67
CA ALA A 10 6.33 -3.29 10.03
C ALA A 10 6.57 -4.81 10.02
N ARG A 11 7.84 -5.21 9.81
CA ARG A 11 8.26 -6.62 9.84
C ARG A 11 8.12 -7.31 11.20
N ASP A 12 8.06 -6.54 12.28
CA ASP A 12 7.97 -7.04 13.65
C ASP A 12 6.52 -7.08 14.16
N LEU A 13 5.57 -6.52 13.41
CA LEU A 13 4.14 -6.64 13.69
C LEU A 13 3.60 -8.02 13.32
N ASP A 14 2.57 -8.48 14.04
CA ASP A 14 1.76 -9.60 13.58
C ASP A 14 0.82 -9.19 12.44
N ASP A 15 0.16 -10.17 11.83
CA ASP A 15 -0.65 -9.98 10.63
C ASP A 15 -1.93 -9.16 10.87
N ASP A 16 -2.48 -9.18 12.08
CA ASP A 16 -3.71 -8.45 12.43
C ASP A 16 -3.36 -6.99 12.77
N ASP A 17 -2.28 -6.80 13.52
CA ASP A 17 -1.73 -5.48 13.84
C ASP A 17 -1.28 -4.74 12.57
N LEU A 18 -0.59 -5.44 11.65
CA LEU A 18 -0.15 -4.88 10.37
C LEU A 18 -1.34 -4.36 9.55
N ARG A 19 -2.43 -5.14 9.47
CA ARG A 19 -3.66 -4.74 8.77
C ARG A 19 -4.33 -3.54 9.42
N ARG A 20 -4.48 -3.57 10.74
CA ARG A 20 -5.12 -2.49 11.50
C ARG A 20 -4.34 -1.18 11.36
N GLU A 21 -3.02 -1.24 11.50
CA GLU A 21 -2.17 -0.06 11.44
C GLU A 21 -2.12 0.53 10.03
N LEU A 22 -2.01 -0.31 8.98
CA LEU A 22 -2.05 0.16 7.60
C LEU A 22 -3.39 0.84 7.27
N GLN A 23 -4.51 0.28 7.74
CA GLN A 23 -5.82 0.91 7.60
C GLN A 23 -5.84 2.30 8.27
N HIS A 24 -5.36 2.39 9.52
CA HIS A 24 -5.32 3.65 10.25
C HIS A 24 -4.45 4.72 9.55
N LEU A 25 -3.33 4.32 8.96
CA LEU A 25 -2.50 5.23 8.17
C LEU A 25 -3.25 5.77 6.95
N HIS A 26 -3.97 4.92 6.22
CA HIS A 26 -4.78 5.39 5.09
C HIS A 26 -5.88 6.37 5.51
N GLU A 27 -6.58 6.10 6.62
CA GLU A 27 -7.65 6.95 7.14
C GLU A 27 -7.15 8.35 7.52
N THR A 28 -5.94 8.45 8.07
CA THR A 28 -5.36 9.71 8.56
C THR A 28 -4.58 10.49 7.49
N ARG A 29 -4.21 9.85 6.37
CA ARG A 29 -3.31 10.42 5.35
C ARG A 29 -3.73 11.77 4.82
N HIS A 30 -5.02 11.94 4.56
CA HIS A 30 -5.55 13.17 3.98
C HIS A 30 -5.55 14.33 4.99
N ALA A 31 -5.84 14.04 6.26
CA ALA A 31 -5.73 15.04 7.33
C ALA A 31 -4.26 15.43 7.56
N THR A 32 -3.32 14.48 7.53
CA THR A 32 -1.88 14.81 7.61
C THR A 32 -1.41 15.64 6.41
N LEU A 33 -1.95 15.37 5.21
CA LEU A 33 -1.71 16.20 4.04
C LEU A 33 -2.27 17.62 4.21
N LEU A 34 -3.46 17.75 4.79
CA LEU A 34 -4.16 19.00 4.98
C LEU A 34 -4.00 19.52 6.43
N GLY A 35 -2.90 20.22 6.69
CA GLY A 35 -2.67 20.91 7.96
C GLY A 35 -1.64 20.26 8.87
N GLY A 36 -1.04 19.14 8.46
CA GLY A 36 0.20 18.65 9.07
C GLY A 36 1.40 19.53 8.72
N SER A 37 2.44 19.47 9.55
CA SER A 37 3.75 20.03 9.20
C SER A 37 4.40 19.21 8.09
N GLU A 38 5.41 19.79 7.43
CA GLU A 38 6.23 19.08 6.45
C GLU A 38 6.88 17.81 7.05
N ASP A 39 7.43 17.90 8.25
CA ASP A 39 8.01 16.75 8.97
C ASP A 39 6.98 15.65 9.27
N ALA A 40 5.75 16.04 9.62
CA ALA A 40 4.66 15.09 9.88
C ALA A 40 4.25 14.37 8.59
N LEU A 41 4.17 15.10 7.47
CA LEU A 41 3.87 14.54 6.15
C LEU A 41 4.96 13.58 5.69
N GLN A 42 6.22 13.93 5.89
CA GLN A 42 7.37 13.09 5.53
C GLN A 42 7.35 11.79 6.35
N THR A 43 7.23 11.91 7.67
CA THR A 43 7.15 10.76 8.59
C THR A 43 6.00 9.82 8.22
N HIS A 44 4.82 10.37 7.90
CA HIS A 44 3.66 9.58 7.51
C HIS A 44 3.88 8.85 6.18
N THR A 45 4.52 9.51 5.21
CA THR A 45 4.85 8.94 3.90
C THR A 45 5.83 7.77 4.03
N ASP A 46 6.90 7.93 4.81
CA ASP A 46 7.89 6.88 5.03
C ASP A 46 7.26 5.66 5.73
N ARG A 47 6.40 5.91 6.73
CA ARG A 47 5.71 4.86 7.46
C ARG A 47 4.67 4.12 6.62
N MET A 48 3.92 4.83 5.79
CA MET A 48 2.97 4.24 4.85
C MET A 48 3.70 3.32 3.87
N LEU A 49 4.81 3.78 3.30
CA LEU A 49 5.62 2.99 2.37
C LEU A 49 6.16 1.70 3.02
N GLU A 50 6.68 1.78 4.25
CA GLU A 50 7.16 0.62 5.00
C GLU A 50 6.05 -0.43 5.20
N MET A 51 4.86 0.03 5.62
CA MET A 51 3.70 -0.81 5.89
C MET A 51 3.13 -1.48 4.63
N GLU A 52 3.02 -0.72 3.54
CA GLU A 52 2.54 -1.22 2.25
C GLU A 52 3.48 -2.29 1.69
N GLN A 53 4.79 -2.07 1.74
CA GLN A 53 5.77 -3.05 1.28
C GLN A 53 5.68 -4.35 2.06
N GLU A 54 5.57 -4.28 3.38
CA GLU A 54 5.43 -5.46 4.23
C GLU A 54 4.09 -6.18 3.99
N PHE A 55 3.00 -5.43 3.84
CA PHE A 55 1.68 -5.98 3.52
C PHE A 55 1.70 -6.74 2.19
N LEU A 56 2.24 -6.15 1.13
CA LEU A 56 2.34 -6.79 -0.18
C LEU A 56 3.25 -8.04 -0.15
N ARG A 57 4.30 -8.02 0.68
CA ARG A 57 5.18 -9.16 0.88
C ARG A 57 4.48 -10.33 1.58
N ARG A 58 3.65 -10.06 2.61
CA ARG A 58 2.93 -11.09 3.38
C ARG A 58 1.66 -11.59 2.71
N PHE A 59 0.94 -10.70 2.02
CA PHE A 59 -0.36 -10.99 1.44
C PHE A 59 -0.39 -10.74 -0.08
N PRO A 60 0.44 -11.46 -0.86
CA PRO A 60 0.54 -11.24 -2.31
C PRO A 60 -0.76 -11.52 -3.07
N ARG A 61 -1.66 -12.34 -2.49
CA ARG A 61 -3.00 -12.59 -3.06
C ARG A 61 -3.95 -11.41 -2.85
N ASP A 62 -3.93 -10.81 -1.66
CA ASP A 62 -4.78 -9.66 -1.31
C ASP A 62 -4.30 -8.39 -2.04
N GLY A 63 -2.98 -8.25 -2.21
CA GLY A 63 -2.35 -7.16 -2.96
C GLY A 63 -2.34 -7.31 -4.47
N ALA A 64 -2.78 -8.45 -5.01
CA ALA A 64 -2.84 -8.67 -6.44
C ALA A 64 -3.89 -7.74 -7.08
N PRO A 65 -3.60 -7.14 -8.24
CA PRO A 65 -4.57 -6.30 -8.92
C PRO A 65 -5.78 -7.15 -9.37
N ASP A 66 -6.98 -6.65 -9.14
CA ASP A 66 -8.19 -7.18 -9.79
C ASP A 66 -7.98 -7.16 -11.31
N GLU A 67 -8.17 -8.29 -11.98
CA GLU A 67 -8.00 -8.41 -13.42
C GLU A 67 -8.76 -7.31 -14.18
N LEU A 68 -9.95 -6.94 -13.71
CA LEU A 68 -10.77 -5.90 -14.34
C LEU A 68 -10.24 -4.49 -14.09
N ARG A 69 -9.44 -4.27 -13.04
CA ARG A 69 -8.77 -2.99 -12.78
C ARG A 69 -7.48 -2.83 -13.58
N THR A 70 -6.97 -3.90 -14.20
CA THR A 70 -5.88 -3.80 -15.17
C THR A 70 -6.43 -3.42 -16.55
N ARG A 71 -5.66 -2.63 -17.31
CA ARG A 71 -5.98 -2.31 -18.70
C ARG A 71 -6.09 -3.57 -19.55
N ALA A 72 -5.15 -4.49 -19.39
CA ALA A 72 -5.11 -5.75 -20.13
C ALA A 72 -6.34 -6.63 -19.82
N GLY A 73 -6.70 -6.82 -18.55
CA GLY A 73 -7.85 -7.64 -18.18
C GLY A 73 -9.19 -7.00 -18.57
N SER A 74 -9.34 -5.68 -18.43
CA SER A 74 -10.49 -4.95 -18.98
C SER A 74 -10.67 -5.17 -20.49
N ARG A 75 -9.58 -5.11 -21.26
CA ARG A 75 -9.61 -5.35 -22.71
C ARG A 75 -9.93 -6.80 -23.08
N ARG A 76 -9.32 -7.77 -22.39
CA ARG A 76 -9.64 -9.20 -22.54
C ARG A 76 -11.14 -9.44 -22.35
N ARG A 77 -11.74 -8.88 -21.28
CA ARG A 77 -13.17 -8.99 -21.02
C ARG A 77 -14.03 -8.35 -22.12
N ALA A 78 -13.58 -7.23 -22.70
CA ALA A 78 -14.28 -6.53 -23.78
C ALA A 78 -14.06 -7.17 -25.18
N GLY A 79 -13.32 -8.28 -25.28
CA GLY A 79 -12.97 -8.90 -26.56
C GLY A 79 -12.03 -8.03 -27.41
N GLN A 80 -11.37 -7.04 -26.80
CA GLN A 80 -10.45 -6.16 -27.48
C GLN A 80 -9.04 -6.75 -27.45
N PRO A 81 -8.23 -6.54 -28.51
CA PRO A 81 -6.83 -6.93 -28.48
C PRO A 81 -6.12 -6.20 -27.33
N VAL A 82 -5.35 -6.96 -26.55
CA VAL A 82 -4.39 -6.42 -25.59
C VAL A 82 -3.16 -5.95 -26.37
N SER A 83 -2.71 -4.73 -26.12
CA SER A 83 -1.50 -4.18 -26.74
C SER A 83 -0.85 -3.22 -25.74
N GLY A 84 0.45 -3.41 -25.49
CA GLY A 84 1.21 -2.66 -24.48
C GLY A 84 2.06 -3.58 -23.57
N PRO A 85 2.82 -3.00 -22.62
CA PRO A 85 3.78 -3.72 -21.75
C PRO A 85 3.14 -4.71 -20.76
N ASP A 86 1.81 -4.80 -20.71
CA ASP A 86 1.05 -5.69 -19.81
C ASP A 86 0.79 -7.09 -20.40
N LEU A 87 1.54 -7.50 -21.45
CA LEU A 87 1.49 -8.87 -21.95
C LEU A 87 2.28 -9.78 -20.97
N PRO A 88 1.72 -10.91 -20.50
CA PRO A 88 2.54 -11.90 -19.84
C PRO A 88 3.58 -12.43 -20.85
N GLU A 89 4.85 -12.56 -20.42
CA GLU A 89 5.89 -13.29 -21.17
C GLU A 89 5.48 -14.76 -21.43
#